data_AF-A0A966T0B5-F1
#
_entry.id   AF-A0A966T0B5-F1
#
_cell.length_a   1.000
_cell.length_b   1.000
_cell.length_c   1.000
_cell.angle_alpha   90.00
_cell.angle_beta   90.00
_cell.angle_gamma   90.00
#
_symmetry.space_group_name_H-M   'P 1'
#
loop_
_entity.id
_entity.type
_entity.pdbx_description
1 polymer ?
#
loop_
_entity_poly.entity_id
_entity_poly.type
_entity_poly.pdbx_seq_one_letter_code
_entity_poly.pdbx_strand_id
1 'polypeptide(L)' 'YEILQVYGLPMKDVIQEKFGDGIMSAIDFILTVDRQEDPKGDRVVVTMNGKFLPYRKW' A
#
# COMPACT_ATOMS: atom_id res chain seq x y z
N TYR A 1 -12.51 -5.63 -2.58
CA TYR A 1 -11.98 -6.78 -1.80
C TYR A 1 -10.97 -7.58 -2.62
N GLU A 2 -11.22 -7.79 -3.91
CA GLU A 2 -10.33 -8.57 -4.80
C GLU A 2 -8.89 -8.04 -4.91
N ILE A 3 -8.69 -6.72 -4.99
CA ILE A 3 -7.35 -6.11 -5.13
C ILE A 3 -6.41 -6.52 -4.00
N LEU A 4 -6.85 -6.50 -2.74
CA LEU A 4 -5.98 -6.88 -1.61
C LEU A 4 -5.64 -8.37 -1.62
N GLN A 5 -6.55 -9.22 -2.12
CA GLN A 5 -6.33 -10.66 -2.22
C GLN A 5 -5.37 -11.02 -3.37
N VAL A 6 -5.47 -10.31 -4.50
CA VAL A 6 -4.62 -10.54 -5.68
C VAL A 6 -3.26 -9.85 -5.53
N TYR A 7 -3.23 -8.61 -5.05
CA TYR A 7 -2.03 -7.77 -5.00
C TYR A 7 -1.40 -7.66 -3.61
N GLY A 8 -2.03 -8.15 -2.54
CA GLY A 8 -1.46 -8.05 -1.19
C GLY A 8 -0.08 -8.72 -1.05
N LEU A 9 0.08 -9.91 -1.63
CA LEU A 9 1.36 -10.63 -1.66
C LEU A 9 2.42 -9.89 -2.51
N PRO A 10 2.17 -9.56 -3.79
CA PRO A 10 3.09 -8.76 -4.60
C PRO A 10 3.47 -7.41 -3.96
N MET A 11 2.50 -6.72 -3.33
CA MET A 11 2.76 -5.45 -2.65
C MET A 11 3.72 -5.64 -1.47
N LYS A 12 3.53 -6.70 -0.68
CA LYS A 12 4.45 -7.03 0.41
C LYS A 12 5.87 -7.27 -0.12
N ASP A 13 6.01 -8.06 -1.17
CA ASP A 13 7.32 -8.39 -1.75
C ASP A 13 8.04 -7.13 -2.25
N VAL A 14 7.33 -6.24 -2.96
CA VAL A 14 7.89 -4.97 -3.45
C VAL A 14 8.29 -4.04 -2.29
N ILE A 15 7.51 -4.01 -1.21
CA ILE A 15 7.87 -3.24 -0.01
C ILE A 15 9.16 -3.81 0.61
N GLN A 16 9.28 -5.13 0.71
CA GLN A 16 10.47 -5.78 1.27
C GLN A 16 11.71 -5.61 0.39
N GLU A 17 11.55 -5.62 -0.94
CA GLU A 17 12.64 -5.36 -1.88
C GLU A 17 13.18 -3.92 -1.74
N LYS A 18 12.28 -2.94 -1.55
CA LYS A 18 12.67 -1.52 -1.48
C LYS A 18 13.11 -1.04 -0.09
N PHE A 19 12.46 -1.52 0.96
CA PHE A 19 12.66 -1.03 2.34
C PHE A 19 13.31 -2.06 3.27
N GLY A 20 13.43 -3.31 2.84
CA GLY A 20 13.97 -4.42 3.63
C GLY A 20 12.90 -5.17 4.44
N ASP A 21 13.35 -6.04 5.32
CA ASP A 21 12.48 -6.93 6.08
C ASP A 21 11.68 -6.16 7.15
N GLY A 22 10.38 -5.98 6.90
CA GLY A 22 9.48 -5.20 7.75
C GLY A 22 8.05 -5.21 7.23
N ILE A 23 7.19 -4.42 7.90
CA ILE A 23 5.78 -4.22 7.54
C ILE A 23 5.44 -2.74 7.40
N MET A 24 4.40 -2.47 6.62
CA MET A 24 3.70 -1.20 6.67
C MET A 24 2.77 -1.18 7.88
N SER A 25 2.92 -0.20 8.77
CA SER A 25 2.04 -0.01 9.93
C SER A 25 0.61 0.28 9.46
N ALA A 26 -0.36 -0.38 10.09
CA ALA A 26 -1.78 -0.08 9.94
C ALA A 26 -2.31 0.88 11.03
N ILE A 27 -1.48 1.21 12.04
CA ILE A 27 -1.83 2.13 13.14
C ILE A 27 -1.44 3.55 12.76
N ASP A 28 -0.18 3.72 12.32
CA ASP A 28 0.34 4.99 11.80
C ASP A 28 0.20 4.96 10.29
N PHE A 29 -1.06 5.11 9.85
CA PHE A 29 -1.50 4.91 8.48
C PHE A 29 -2.52 5.97 8.07
N ILE A 30 -2.34 6.51 6.87
CA ILE A 30 -3.24 7.47 6.24
C ILE A 30 -3.71 6.87 4.92
N LEU A 31 -5.03 6.88 4.71
CA LEU A 31 -5.67 6.48 3.46
C LEU A 31 -6.43 7.66 2.88
N THR A 32 -6.13 8.02 1.64
CA THR A 32 -6.91 8.98 0.87
C THR A 32 -7.57 8.30 -0.32
N VAL A 33 -8.81 8.70 -0.60
CA VAL A 33 -9.55 8.25 -1.78
C VAL A 33 -9.95 9.49 -2.55
N ASP A 34 -9.43 9.59 -3.75
CA ASP A 34 -9.61 10.74 -4.62
C ASP A 34 -10.21 10.28 -5.94
N ARG A 35 -10.98 11.17 -6.58
CA ARG A 35 -11.50 10.96 -7.93
C ARG A 35 -10.60 11.67 -8.91
N GLN A 36 -10.14 10.94 -9.92
CA GLN A 36 -9.39 11.50 -11.04
C GLN A 36 -10.26 11.43 -12.29
N GLU A 37 -10.60 12.59 -12.84
CA GLU A 37 -11.33 12.68 -14.10
C GLU A 37 -10.44 12.15 -15.25
N ASP A 38 -10.96 11.20 -16.03
CA ASP A 38 -10.29 10.66 -17.21
C ASP A 38 -11.25 10.62 -18.40
N PRO A 39 -10.78 10.87 -19.64
CA PRO A 39 -11.62 10.91 -20.84
C PRO A 39 -12.43 9.63 -21.10
N LYS A 40 -12.03 8.50 -20.52
CA LYS A 40 -12.70 7.19 -20.69
C LYS A 40 -13.59 6.81 -19.50
N GLY A 41 -13.80 7.74 -18.56
CA GLY A 41 -14.55 7.53 -17.33
C GLY A 41 -13.68 7.71 -16.09
N ASP A 42 -14.29 8.19 -15.01
CA ASP A 42 -13.58 8.56 -13.79
C ASP A 42 -12.80 7.40 -13.18
N ARG A 43 -11.59 7.71 -12.71
CA ARG A 43 -10.75 6.78 -11.96
C ARG A 43 -10.82 7.05 -10.47
N VAL A 44 -10.76 5.97 -9.70
CA VAL A 44 -10.61 6.03 -8.25
C VAL A 44 -9.14 5.87 -7.94
N VAL A 45 -8.57 6.88 -7.28
CA VAL A 45 -7.19 6.88 -6.81
C VAL A 45 -7.21 6.60 -5.31
N VAL A 46 -6.56 5.52 -4.90
CA VAL A 46 -6.40 5.19 -3.48
C VAL A 46 -4.93 5.33 -3.12
N THR A 47 -4.61 6.26 -2.22
CA THR A 47 -3.26 6.44 -1.70
C THR A 47 -3.19 5.84 -0.30
N MET A 48 -2.27 4.90 -0.10
CA MET A 48 -2.03 4.21 1.16
C MET A 48 -0.64 4.59 1.67
N ASN A 49 -0.58 5.36 2.76
CA ASN A 49 0.66 5.84 3.34
C ASN A 49 0.78 5.35 4.78
N GLY A 50 1.57 4.29 4.98
CA GLY A 50 1.85 3.74 6.30
C GLY A 50 3.32 3.82 6.66
N LYS A 51 3.59 4.07 7.93
CA LYS A 51 4.95 4.06 8.47
C LYS A 51 5.59 2.68 8.31
N PHE A 52 6.79 2.63 7.73
CA PHE A 52 7.56 1.39 7.65
C PHE A 52 8.11 1.00 9.03
N LEU A 53 7.85 -0.24 9.43
CA LEU A 53 8.32 -0.82 10.68
C LEU A 53 9.26 -1.99 10.35
N PRO A 54 10.59 -1.81 10.48
CA PRO A 54 11.53 -2.90 10.26
C PRO A 54 11.35 -3.97 11.33
N TYR A 55 11.47 -5.24 10.96
CA TYR A 55 11.53 -6.30 11.94
C TYR A 55 12.84 -6.21 12.72
N ARG A 56 12.75 -6.23 14.05
CA ARG A 56 13.93 -6.33 14.90
C ARG A 56 14.56 -7.70 14.70
N LYS A 57 15.75 -7.71 14.11
CA LYS A 57 16.70 -8.82 14.25
C LYS A 57 17.27 -8.69 15.67
N TRP A 58 16.88 -9.62 16.53
CA TRP A 58 17.37 -9.75 17.90
C TRP A 58 18.88 -9.95 17.94
#